data_AF-B9EMS0-F1
#
_entry.id   AF-B9EMS0-F1
#
_cell.length_a   1.000
_cell.length_b   1.000
_cell.length_c   1.000
_cell.angle_alpha   90.00
_cell.angle_beta   90.00
_cell.angle_gamma   90.00
#
_symmetry.space_group_name_H-M   'P 1'
#
loop_
_entity.id
_entity.type
_entity.pdbx_description
1 polymer ?
#
loop_
_entity_poly.entity_id
_entity_poly.type
_entity_poly.pdbx_seq_one_letter_code
_entity_poly.pdbx_strand_id
1 'polypeptide(L)' 'MAQMRAPVIVLLVLLALGLFATETSAAKRPRRRRGCCESYNLRKIPFAVIEGYTIQTISETCRIFAIIFHTKKG' A
#
# COMPACT_ATOMS: atom_id res chain seq x y z
N MET A 1 -20.06 -33.31 32.21
CA MET A 1 -19.05 -32.24 32.07
C MET A 1 -17.97 -32.76 31.13
N ALA A 2 -17.86 -32.20 29.93
CA ALA A 2 -16.86 -32.63 28.95
C ALA A 2 -15.46 -32.22 29.44
N GLN A 3 -14.65 -33.19 29.85
CA GLN A 3 -13.27 -32.93 30.28
C GLN A 3 -12.39 -32.79 29.03
N MET A 4 -12.28 -31.56 28.53
CA MET A 4 -11.41 -31.25 27.40
C MET A 4 -9.96 -31.50 27.82
N ARG A 5 -9.27 -32.42 27.14
CA ARG A 5 -7.87 -32.72 27.44
C ARG A 5 -7.01 -31.51 27.08
N ALA A 6 -6.05 -31.17 27.94
CA ALA A 6 -5.09 -30.07 27.75
C ALA A 6 -4.53 -29.91 26.31
N PRO A 7 -4.12 -30.98 25.58
CA PRO A 7 -3.63 -30.84 24.21
C PRO A 7 -4.68 -30.28 23.23
N VAL A 8 -5.96 -30.57 23.46
CA VAL A 8 -7.05 -30.07 22.60
C VAL A 8 -7.27 -28.58 22.81
N ILE A 9 -7.14 -28.12 24.06
CA ILE A 9 -7.23 -26.69 24.40
C ILE A 9 -6.07 -25.93 23.74
N VAL A 10 -4.84 -26.47 23.84
CA VAL A 10 -3.65 -25.86 23.21
C VAL A 10 -3.81 -25.77 21.70
N LEU A 11 -4.30 -26.83 21.05
CA LEU A 11 -4.54 -26.84 19.61
C LEU A 11 -5.57 -25.77 19.19
N LEU A 12 -6.67 -25.64 19.93
CA LEU A 12 -7.70 -24.63 19.67
C LEU A 12 -7.18 -23.20 19.84
N VAL A 13 -6.33 -22.97 20.85
CA VAL A 13 -5.71 -21.65 21.08
C VAL A 13 -4.74 -21.31 19.94
N LEU A 14 -3.92 -22.26 19.48
CA LEU A 14 -3.01 -22.04 18.35
C LEU A 14 -3.77 -21.77 17.04
N LEU A 15 -4.86 -22.49 16.78
CA LEU A 15 -5.75 -22.25 15.64
C LEU A 15 -6.38 -20.87 15.68
N ALA A 16 -6.89 -20.46 16.85
CA ALA A 16 -7.44 -19.12 17.04
C ALA A 16 -6.38 -18.04 16.80
N LEU A 17 -5.20 -18.18 17.40
CA LEU A 17 -4.08 -17.25 17.19
C LEU A 17 -3.65 -17.15 15.73
N GLY A 18 -3.62 -18.28 15.00
CA GLY A 18 -3.33 -18.29 13.56
C GLY A 18 -4.36 -17.50 12.75
N LEU A 19 -5.65 -17.68 13.04
CA LEU A 19 -6.76 -16.97 12.37
C LEU A 19 -6.78 -15.46 12.69
N PHE A 20 -6.41 -15.06 13.90
CA PHE A 20 -6.33 -13.63 14.27
C PHE A 20 -5.04 -12.96 13.79
N ALA A 21 -3.93 -13.70 13.70
CA ALA A 21 -2.65 -13.17 13.23
C ALA A 21 -2.62 -12.96 11.71
N THR A 22 -3.40 -13.71 10.93
CA THR A 22 -3.48 -13.56 9.46
C THR A 22 -3.98 -12.17 9.02
N GLU A 23 -4.71 -11.44 9.87
CA GLU A 23 -5.15 -10.07 9.60
C GLU A 23 -4.03 -9.02 9.77
N THR A 24 -2.84 -9.44 10.23
CA THR A 24 -1.72 -8.52 10.54
C THR A 24 -0.50 -8.70 9.62
N SER A 25 -0.42 -9.77 8.84
CA SER A 25 0.67 -9.95 7.87
C SER A 25 0.30 -9.38 6.49
N ALA A 26 1.05 -8.37 6.07
CA ALA A 26 1.24 -7.91 4.68
C ALA A 26 0.25 -6.91 4.03
N ALA A 27 -0.94 -6.65 4.56
CA ALA A 27 -1.89 -5.71 3.91
C ALA A 27 -1.90 -4.26 4.47
N LYS A 28 -1.35 -4.02 5.67
CA LYS A 28 -1.45 -2.73 6.39
C LYS A 28 -0.11 -2.04 6.68
N ARG A 29 0.95 -2.31 5.92
CA ARG A 29 1.89 -1.19 5.69
C ARG A 29 1.07 -0.19 4.87
N PRO A 30 1.09 1.14 5.12
CA PRO A 30 0.64 2.04 4.07
C PRO A 30 1.50 1.61 2.88
N ARG A 31 0.88 0.95 1.89
CA ARG A 31 1.57 0.63 0.65
C ARG A 31 2.08 1.99 0.25
N ARG A 32 3.39 2.27 0.39
CA ARG A 32 4.02 3.41 -0.30
C ARG A 32 3.40 3.31 -1.67
N ARG A 33 2.63 4.33 -2.04
CA ARG A 33 1.66 4.22 -3.12
C ARG A 33 2.49 4.14 -4.39
N ARG A 34 3.01 2.95 -4.71
CA ARG A 34 4.04 2.74 -5.72
C ARG A 34 3.43 3.23 -7.03
N GLY A 35 4.00 4.29 -7.58
CA GLY A 35 3.49 4.96 -8.78
C GLY A 35 2.52 6.13 -8.57
N CYS A 36 2.19 6.53 -7.33
CA CYS A 36 1.43 7.76 -7.11
C CYS A 36 2.35 8.97 -6.93
N CYS A 37 1.83 10.16 -7.28
CA CYS A 37 2.44 11.41 -6.89
C CYS A 37 2.19 11.63 -5.40
N GLU A 38 3.25 11.87 -4.63
CA GLU A 38 3.14 12.16 -3.20
C GLU A 38 3.27 13.67 -2.90
N SER A 39 3.84 14.45 -3.82
CA SER A 39 4.00 15.90 -3.69
C SER A 39 4.27 16.57 -5.05
N TYR A 40 3.94 17.87 -5.15
CA TYR A 40 4.25 18.66 -6.34
C TYR A 40 5.70 19.14 -6.33
N ASN A 41 6.30 19.20 -7.52
CA ASN A 41 7.58 19.86 -7.71
C ASN A 41 7.36 21.36 -7.96
N LEU A 42 7.99 22.21 -7.14
CA LEU A 42 7.92 23.68 -7.28
C LEU A 42 8.89 24.22 -8.34
N ARG A 43 9.86 23.40 -8.78
CA ARG A 43 10.85 23.82 -9.78
C ARG A 43 10.22 23.80 -11.17
N LYS A 44 10.57 24.81 -11.97
CA LYS A 44 10.24 24.83 -13.39
C LYS A 44 10.99 23.71 -14.10
N ILE A 45 10.27 22.93 -14.89
CA ILE A 45 10.82 21.89 -15.75
C ILE A 45 10.97 22.49 -17.15
N PRO A 46 12.17 22.47 -17.76
CA PRO A 46 12.34 22.93 -19.13
C PRO A 46 11.48 22.12 -20.10
N PHE A 47 10.72 22.78 -20.98
CA PHE A 47 9.83 22.07 -21.90
C PHE A 47 10.56 21.06 -22.80
N ALA A 48 11.79 21.39 -23.22
CA ALA A 48 12.62 20.55 -24.09
C ALA A 48 13.03 19.18 -23.48
N VAL A 49 12.88 19.00 -22.16
CA VAL A 49 13.17 17.72 -21.50
C VAL A 49 11.92 16.88 -21.22
N ILE A 50 10.73 17.41 -21.48
CA ILE A 50 9.46 16.71 -21.27
C ILE A 50 9.16 15.87 -22.52
N GLU A 51 8.99 14.57 -22.34
CA GLU A 51 8.64 13.64 -23.42
C GLU A 51 7.13 13.37 -23.47
N GLY A 52 6.44 13.55 -22.33
CA GLY A 52 5.01 13.37 -22.23
C GLY A 52 4.52 13.61 -20.82
N TYR A 53 3.25 13.31 -20.58
CA TYR A 53 2.66 13.43 -19.26
C TYR A 53 1.59 12.36 -19.02
N THR A 54 1.30 12.13 -17.75
CA THR A 54 0.17 11.31 -17.29
C THR A 54 -0.67 12.11 -16.33
N ILE A 55 -1.99 11.99 -16.46
CA ILE A 55 -2.94 12.58 -15.52
C ILE A 55 -3.21 11.58 -14.41
N GLN A 56 -2.97 11.98 -13.18
CA GLN A 56 -3.35 11.25 -11.98
C GLN A 56 -4.63 11.85 -11.40
N THR A 57 -5.67 11.04 -11.33
CA THR A 57 -6.93 11.36 -10.66
C THR A 57 -6.91 10.95 -9.19
N ILE A 58 -7.79 11.56 -8.40
CA ILE A 58 -7.98 11.20 -6.99
C ILE A 58 -8.69 9.84 -6.93
N SER A 59 -8.13 8.91 -6.15
CA SER A 59 -8.65 7.58 -5.88
C SER A 59 -8.35 7.18 -4.43
N GLU A 60 -8.87 6.04 -3.97
CA GLU A 60 -8.52 5.50 -2.65
C GLU A 60 -7.00 5.34 -2.50
N THR A 61 -6.35 4.91 -3.60
CA THR A 61 -4.92 4.61 -3.68
C THR A 61 -4.02 5.77 -4.09
N CYS A 62 -4.49 6.84 -4.74
CA CYS A 62 -3.74 8.10 -4.94
C CYS A 62 -4.60 9.30 -4.50
N ARG A 63 -4.19 10.04 -3.46
CA ARG A 63 -5.01 11.11 -2.86
C ARG A 63 -4.74 12.52 -3.41
N ILE A 64 -3.84 12.64 -4.38
CA ILE A 64 -3.44 13.91 -4.96
C ILE A 64 -3.83 13.87 -6.44
N PHE A 65 -4.51 14.91 -6.91
CA PHE A 65 -4.68 15.13 -8.34
C PHE A 65 -3.38 15.72 -8.89
N ALA A 66 -2.76 15.11 -9.90
CA ALA A 66 -1.48 15.60 -10.41
C ALA A 66 -1.33 15.40 -11.92
N ILE A 67 -0.53 16.26 -12.55
CA ILE A 67 0.01 16.02 -13.89
C ILE A 67 1.47 15.61 -13.70
N ILE A 68 1.79 14.37 -14.04
CA ILE A 68 3.12 13.79 -13.90
C ILE A 68 3.83 13.93 -15.24
N PHE A 69 4.89 14.73 -15.30
CA PHE A 69 5.71 14.88 -16.50
C PHE A 69 6.76 13.78 -16.57
N HIS A 70 6.83 13.09 -17.70
CA HIS A 70 7.90 12.14 -18.01
C HIS A 70 9.04 12.89 -18.66
N THR A 71 10.26 12.76 -18.13
CA THR A 71 11.43 13.45 -18.66
C THR A 71 12.42 12.48 -19.29
N LYS A 72 13.28 12.98 -20.18
CA LYS A 72 14.36 12.19 -20.81
C LYS A 72 15.27 11.44 -19.82
N LYS A 73 15.31 11.87 -18.55
CA LYS A 73 16.17 11.29 -17.50
C LYS A 73 15.44 10.32 -16.57
N GLY A 74 14.14 10.08 -16.80
CA GLY A 74 13.25 9.41 -15.84
C GLY A 74 12.41 10.39 -15.06
#